data_AF-A0A7U9SRS2-F1
#
_entry.id   AF-A0A7U9SRS2-F1
#
_cell.length_a   1.000
_cell.length_b   1.000
_cell.length_c   1.000
_cell.angle_alpha   90.00
_cell.angle_beta   90.00
_cell.angle_gamma   90.00
#
_symmetry.space_group_name_H-M   'P 1'
#
loop_
_entity.id
_entity.type
_entity.pdbx_description
1 polymer ?
#
loop_
_entity_poly.entity_id
_entity_poly.type
_entity_poly.pdbx_seq_one_letter_code
_entity_poly.pdbx_strand_id
1 'polypeptide(L)'
;MCNIKKYIELAQSGTCTVCVWGAGYLGTKIGLPLLYKRGIKVDFYCDNNCELWGREVIDGIPCVSPKQLQEQKDKVICFVLVGTTKIGQVSQQVENMGICRIVRFDDLFLEEREEYFPFMKRKQVVFYTCIVGGYDDLQEPLSVLPDCDYYLISDQKPKRETVFQYLDINRYLPRNVMDNTRKNRYCKINAHKIFPQYKYSVYFDGQIQMNSSIVEFIKELPKTRIIAGSKNNWNGLYMEAMRVLINKRDAEEVVKRQIEHYWLEGMPENFGSILCNILLREHNNPICRKLMEDWWEQVEHFSRRDMISFPYVLWKNGYFIDDVKTIESKIQLESKFWKDAGGHNQPRVVYDGKKIY
;
A
#
# COMPACT_ATOMS: atom_id res chain seq x y z
N MET A 1 -11.78 -17.41 -2.70
CA MET A 1 -11.30 -17.00 -1.36
C MET A 1 -12.45 -16.73 -0.38
N CYS A 2 -13.38 -15.80 -0.62
CA CYS A 2 -14.46 -15.49 0.34
C CYS A 2 -15.31 -16.71 0.78
N ASN A 3 -15.64 -17.63 -0.14
CA ASN A 3 -16.42 -18.84 0.20
C ASN A 3 -15.62 -19.93 0.94
N ILE A 4 -14.31 -20.03 0.72
CA ILE A 4 -13.46 -21.07 1.32
C ILE A 4 -13.33 -20.86 2.82
N LYS A 5 -13.01 -19.63 3.24
CA LYS A 5 -12.89 -19.28 4.65
C LYS A 5 -14.18 -19.61 5.42
N LYS A 6 -15.33 -19.30 4.83
CA LYS A 6 -16.64 -19.66 5.38
C LYS A 6 -16.84 -21.18 5.52
N TYR A 7 -16.34 -21.99 4.58
CA TYR A 7 -16.41 -23.45 4.69
C TYR A 7 -15.49 -23.99 5.79
N ILE A 8 -14.30 -23.40 5.96
CA ILE A 8 -13.39 -23.75 7.04
C ILE A 8 -14.00 -23.41 8.40
N GLU A 9 -14.56 -22.20 8.57
CA GLU A 9 -15.27 -21.78 9.78
C GLU A 9 -16.47 -22.69 10.08
N LEU A 10 -17.22 -23.10 9.04
CA LEU A 10 -18.34 -24.02 9.19
C LEU A 10 -17.86 -25.41 9.68
N ALA A 11 -16.76 -25.93 9.13
CA ALA A 11 -16.15 -27.18 9.57
C ALA A 11 -15.64 -27.09 11.03
N GLN A 12 -15.07 -25.94 11.42
CA GLN A 12 -14.61 -25.69 12.79
C GLN A 12 -15.75 -25.64 13.81
N SER A 13 -16.93 -25.18 13.41
CA SER A 13 -18.08 -25.11 14.33
C SER A 13 -18.66 -26.47 14.70
N GLY A 14 -18.29 -27.54 14.00
CA GLY A 14 -18.80 -28.90 14.24
C GLY A 14 -20.27 -29.09 13.85
N THR A 15 -20.87 -28.14 13.12
CA THR A 15 -22.29 -28.17 12.73
C THR A 15 -22.55 -28.86 11.38
N CYS A 16 -21.49 -29.26 10.67
CA CYS A 16 -21.56 -29.98 9.41
C CYS A 16 -20.72 -31.25 9.46
N THR A 17 -21.05 -32.19 8.59
CA THR A 17 -20.26 -33.40 8.39
C THR A 17 -19.00 -33.06 7.59
N VAL A 18 -17.85 -33.56 8.02
CA VAL A 18 -16.56 -33.31 7.39
C VAL A 18 -16.05 -34.59 6.74
N CYS A 19 -15.91 -34.55 5.42
CA CYS A 19 -15.33 -35.63 4.63
C CYS A 19 -13.95 -35.24 4.11
N VAL A 20 -12.97 -36.14 4.21
CA VAL A 20 -11.71 -36.02 3.46
C VAL A 20 -11.75 -36.95 2.25
N TRP A 21 -11.74 -36.38 1.04
CA TRP A 21 -11.57 -37.16 -0.18
C TRP A 21 -10.10 -37.39 -0.47
N GLY A 22 -9.69 -38.65 -0.51
CA GLY A 22 -8.32 -39.10 -0.71
C GLY A 22 -7.73 -39.73 0.55
N ALA A 23 -7.89 -41.04 0.69
CA ALA A 23 -7.39 -41.82 1.83
C ALA A 23 -5.91 -42.24 1.68
N GLY A 24 -5.19 -41.64 0.72
CA GLY A 24 -3.77 -41.88 0.48
C GLY A 24 -2.84 -41.04 1.37
N TYR A 25 -1.56 -40.99 1.00
CA TYR A 25 -0.53 -40.27 1.76
C TYR A 25 -0.88 -38.80 2.03
N LEU A 26 -1.33 -38.05 1.01
CA LEU A 26 -1.64 -36.62 1.17
C LEU A 26 -2.78 -36.41 2.18
N GLY A 27 -3.90 -37.13 2.06
CA GLY A 27 -5.04 -36.95 2.97
C GLY A 27 -4.83 -37.51 4.38
N THR A 28 -3.97 -38.51 4.57
CA THR A 28 -3.71 -39.12 5.90
C THR A 28 -2.52 -38.52 6.63
N LYS A 29 -1.40 -38.29 5.95
CA LYS A 29 -0.13 -37.86 6.60
C LYS A 29 0.09 -36.35 6.61
N ILE A 30 -0.58 -35.61 5.73
CA ILE A 30 -0.43 -34.15 5.62
C ILE A 30 -1.75 -33.46 5.91
N GLY A 31 -2.80 -33.85 5.17
CA GLY A 31 -4.13 -33.27 5.21
C GLY A 31 -4.81 -33.39 6.57
N LEU A 32 -4.84 -34.58 7.16
CA LEU A 32 -5.48 -34.78 8.46
C LEU A 32 -4.81 -33.98 9.60
N PRO A 33 -3.47 -33.98 9.77
CA PRO A 33 -2.81 -33.09 10.71
C PRO A 33 -3.12 -31.61 10.48
N LEU A 34 -3.21 -31.17 9.22
CA LEU A 34 -3.54 -29.79 8.84
C LEU A 34 -4.95 -29.37 9.31
N LEU A 35 -5.91 -30.29 9.22
CA LEU A 35 -7.28 -30.11 9.70
C LEU A 35 -7.35 -30.14 11.24
N TYR A 36 -6.64 -31.06 11.90
CA TYR A 36 -6.59 -31.13 13.36
C TYR A 36 -5.96 -29.90 14.00
N LYS A 37 -4.89 -29.36 13.41
CA LYS A 37 -4.30 -28.08 13.83
C LYS A 37 -5.30 -26.93 13.82
N ARG A 38 -6.34 -27.01 12.98
CA ARG A 38 -7.43 -26.02 12.87
C ARG A 38 -8.63 -26.33 13.77
N GLY A 39 -8.57 -27.38 14.58
CA GLY A 39 -9.71 -27.85 15.39
C GLY A 39 -10.83 -28.50 14.56
N ILE A 40 -10.56 -28.90 13.31
CA ILE A 40 -11.54 -29.54 12.45
C ILE A 40 -11.51 -31.05 12.70
N LYS A 41 -12.63 -31.59 13.20
CA LYS A 41 -12.83 -33.03 13.32
C LYS A 41 -13.27 -33.60 11.97
N VAL A 42 -12.66 -34.71 11.56
CA VAL A 42 -13.04 -35.45 10.34
C VAL A 42 -13.95 -36.61 10.73
N ASP A 43 -15.09 -36.73 10.06
CA ASP A 43 -16.08 -37.79 10.34
C ASP A 43 -15.80 -39.05 9.53
N PHE A 44 -15.40 -38.92 8.27
CA PHE A 44 -15.03 -40.04 7.41
C PHE A 44 -14.14 -39.62 6.23
N TYR A 45 -13.45 -40.60 5.67
CA TYR A 45 -12.78 -40.52 4.38
C TYR A 45 -13.72 -40.92 3.25
N CYS A 46 -13.43 -40.49 2.03
CA CYS A 46 -13.98 -41.03 0.80
C CYS A 46 -12.86 -41.26 -0.23
N ASP A 47 -12.90 -42.38 -0.93
CA ASP A 47 -11.92 -42.71 -1.97
C ASP A 47 -12.57 -43.54 -3.08
N ASN A 48 -12.00 -43.49 -4.29
CA ASN A 48 -12.45 -44.34 -5.41
C ASN A 48 -11.93 -45.77 -5.28
N ASN A 49 -10.94 -46.03 -4.42
CA ASN A 49 -10.50 -47.38 -4.12
C ASN A 49 -11.55 -48.12 -3.26
N CYS A 50 -12.28 -49.06 -3.87
CA CYS A 50 -13.33 -49.82 -3.21
C CYS A 50 -12.84 -50.75 -2.09
N GLU A 51 -11.54 -51.11 -2.08
CA GLU A 51 -10.95 -51.91 -1.01
C GLU A 51 -10.92 -51.20 0.34
N LEU A 52 -11.03 -49.87 0.34
CA LEU A 52 -11.03 -49.05 1.55
C LEU A 52 -12.43 -48.90 2.16
N TRP A 53 -13.50 -49.13 1.38
CA TRP A 53 -14.86 -48.84 1.83
C TRP A 53 -15.28 -49.70 3.02
N GLY A 54 -15.80 -49.06 4.06
CA GLY A 54 -16.18 -49.67 5.34
C GLY A 54 -14.99 -49.99 6.25
N ARG A 55 -13.75 -49.74 5.83
CA ARG A 55 -12.55 -49.93 6.66
C ARG A 55 -12.12 -48.64 7.33
N GLU A 56 -11.49 -48.78 8.48
CA GLU A 56 -10.78 -47.69 9.12
C GLU A 56 -9.55 -47.28 8.30
N VAL A 57 -9.39 -45.97 8.06
CA VAL A 57 -8.22 -45.42 7.37
C VAL A 57 -7.13 -45.06 8.38
N ILE A 58 -7.48 -44.25 9.38
CA ILE A 58 -6.60 -43.77 10.44
C ILE A 58 -7.45 -43.17 11.58
N ASP A 59 -6.97 -43.25 12.82
CA ASP A 59 -7.57 -42.62 14.01
C ASP A 59 -9.07 -42.94 14.23
N GLY A 60 -9.50 -44.16 13.92
CA GLY A 60 -10.91 -44.58 14.04
C GLY A 60 -11.83 -44.03 12.93
N ILE A 61 -11.28 -43.33 11.94
CA ILE A 61 -12.05 -42.69 10.87
C ILE A 61 -12.27 -43.67 9.71
N PRO A 62 -13.52 -44.05 9.38
CA PRO A 62 -13.79 -45.00 8.30
C PRO A 62 -13.73 -44.33 6.92
N CYS A 63 -13.50 -45.12 5.86
CA CYS A 63 -13.72 -44.68 4.48
C CYS A 63 -15.11 -45.11 3.99
N VAL A 64 -15.89 -44.19 3.45
CA VAL A 64 -17.16 -44.46 2.78
C VAL A 64 -16.99 -44.48 1.26
N SER A 65 -17.95 -45.09 0.57
CA SER A 65 -18.02 -45.03 -0.89
C SER A 65 -18.48 -43.67 -1.39
N PRO A 66 -18.14 -43.27 -2.64
CA PRO A 66 -18.69 -42.06 -3.25
C PRO A 66 -20.22 -41.98 -3.22
N LYS A 67 -20.91 -43.12 -3.36
CA LYS A 67 -22.37 -43.18 -3.29
C LYS A 67 -22.91 -42.77 -1.92
N GLN A 68 -22.31 -43.29 -0.84
CA GLN A 68 -22.69 -42.95 0.54
C GLN A 68 -22.40 -41.48 0.86
N LEU A 69 -21.30 -40.92 0.33
CA LEU A 69 -21.02 -39.51 0.43
C LEU A 69 -22.07 -38.66 -0.33
N GLN A 70 -22.50 -39.10 -1.51
CA GLN A 70 -23.53 -38.41 -2.30
C GLN A 70 -24.87 -38.28 -1.57
N GLU A 71 -25.26 -39.31 -0.81
CA GLU A 71 -26.49 -39.31 0.00
C GLU A 71 -26.49 -38.21 1.07
N GLN A 72 -25.32 -37.66 1.42
CA GLN A 72 -25.14 -36.62 2.44
C GLN A 72 -24.74 -35.25 1.86
N LYS A 73 -24.86 -35.07 0.53
CA LYS A 73 -24.34 -33.92 -0.22
C LYS A 73 -24.69 -32.53 0.34
N ASP A 74 -25.86 -32.37 0.95
CA ASP A 74 -26.34 -31.08 1.45
C ASP A 74 -25.75 -30.68 2.82
N LYS A 75 -25.21 -31.67 3.55
CA LYS A 75 -24.72 -31.51 4.94
C LYS A 75 -23.19 -31.60 5.04
N VAL A 76 -22.52 -32.02 3.97
CA VAL A 76 -21.10 -32.30 3.97
C VAL A 76 -20.26 -31.11 3.49
N ILE A 77 -19.08 -30.96 4.08
CA ILE A 77 -17.95 -30.23 3.51
C ILE A 77 -16.91 -31.26 3.11
N CYS A 78 -16.51 -31.22 1.84
CA CYS A 78 -15.56 -32.17 1.28
C CYS A 78 -14.20 -31.51 1.09
N PHE A 79 -13.22 -31.99 1.86
CA PHE A 79 -11.81 -31.62 1.71
C PHE A 79 -11.16 -32.55 0.71
N VAL A 80 -10.83 -32.04 -0.48
CA VAL A 80 -10.22 -32.85 -1.54
C VAL A 80 -8.70 -32.78 -1.40
N LEU A 81 -8.13 -33.82 -0.79
CA LEU A 81 -6.73 -33.93 -0.38
C LEU A 81 -6.02 -35.04 -1.16
N VAL A 82 -6.03 -34.89 -2.49
CA VAL A 82 -5.34 -35.79 -3.44
C VAL A 82 -4.19 -35.09 -4.13
N GLY A 83 -3.25 -35.86 -4.69
CA GLY A 83 -2.12 -35.30 -5.43
C GLY A 83 -2.55 -34.42 -6.60
N THR A 84 -1.68 -33.48 -6.99
CA THR A 84 -1.93 -32.43 -8.00
C THR A 84 -2.41 -32.96 -9.35
N THR A 85 -1.98 -34.16 -9.75
CA THR A 85 -2.43 -34.78 -11.02
C THR A 85 -3.87 -35.28 -10.98
N LYS A 86 -4.42 -35.54 -9.78
CA LYS A 86 -5.78 -36.07 -9.59
C LYS A 86 -6.79 -35.01 -9.15
N ILE A 87 -6.33 -33.85 -8.69
CA ILE A 87 -7.18 -32.82 -8.07
C ILE A 87 -8.30 -32.33 -9.00
N GLY A 88 -8.02 -32.15 -10.29
CA GLY A 88 -9.00 -31.69 -11.27
C GLY A 88 -10.11 -32.72 -11.49
N GLN A 89 -9.73 -33.98 -11.75
CA GLN A 89 -10.68 -35.07 -11.96
C GLN A 89 -11.55 -35.32 -10.71
N VAL A 90 -10.93 -35.34 -9.53
CA VAL A 90 -11.64 -35.59 -8.27
C VAL A 90 -12.55 -34.42 -7.91
N SER A 91 -12.10 -33.17 -8.07
CA SER A 91 -12.97 -32.01 -7.82
C SER A 91 -14.20 -32.05 -8.71
N GLN A 92 -14.02 -32.35 -10.01
CA GLN A 92 -15.14 -32.48 -10.93
C GLN A 92 -16.09 -33.63 -10.54
N GLN A 93 -15.56 -34.74 -10.06
CA GLN A 93 -16.37 -35.86 -9.58
C GLN A 93 -17.24 -35.44 -8.37
N VAL A 94 -16.64 -34.77 -7.39
CA VAL A 94 -17.34 -34.29 -6.19
C VAL A 94 -18.43 -33.27 -6.56
N GLU A 95 -18.13 -32.36 -7.48
CA GLU A 95 -19.10 -31.40 -8.02
C GLU A 95 -20.25 -32.10 -8.75
N ASN A 96 -19.96 -33.10 -9.59
CA ASN A 96 -20.98 -33.89 -10.30
C ASN A 96 -21.86 -34.72 -9.35
N MET A 97 -21.38 -35.03 -8.15
CA MET A 97 -22.19 -35.66 -7.09
C MET A 97 -23.17 -34.66 -6.45
N GLY A 98 -23.06 -33.37 -6.75
CA GLY A 98 -23.90 -32.30 -6.22
C GLY A 98 -23.37 -31.72 -4.90
N ILE A 99 -22.11 -31.97 -4.54
CA ILE A 99 -21.48 -31.41 -3.34
C ILE A 99 -20.91 -30.05 -3.68
N CYS A 100 -21.47 -29.00 -3.07
CA CYS A 100 -21.09 -27.62 -3.38
C CYS A 100 -20.01 -27.05 -2.45
N ARG A 101 -19.79 -27.64 -1.28
CA ARG A 101 -18.85 -27.15 -0.26
C ARG A 101 -17.53 -27.90 -0.34
N ILE A 102 -16.69 -27.48 -1.27
CA ILE A 102 -15.40 -28.13 -1.56
C ILE A 102 -14.26 -27.22 -1.12
N VAL A 103 -13.28 -27.80 -0.42
CA VAL A 103 -12.02 -27.14 -0.06
C VAL A 103 -10.87 -28.01 -0.55
N ARG A 104 -9.95 -27.45 -1.34
CA ARG A 104 -8.82 -28.21 -1.90
C ARG A 104 -7.60 -28.09 -1.00
N PHE A 105 -6.61 -28.97 -1.19
CA PHE A 105 -5.35 -28.88 -0.45
C PHE A 105 -4.67 -27.50 -0.62
N ASP A 106 -4.60 -26.98 -1.84
CA ASP A 106 -3.98 -25.67 -2.11
C ASP A 106 -4.71 -24.52 -1.43
N ASP A 107 -6.04 -24.61 -1.28
CA ASP A 107 -6.83 -23.62 -0.56
C ASP A 107 -6.43 -23.56 0.92
N LEU A 108 -6.23 -24.72 1.56
CA LEU A 108 -5.75 -24.80 2.95
C LEU A 108 -4.31 -24.33 3.09
N PHE A 109 -3.45 -24.70 2.15
CA PHE A 109 -2.03 -24.38 2.17
C PHE A 109 -1.77 -22.88 1.98
N LEU A 110 -2.56 -22.22 1.11
CA LEU A 110 -2.49 -20.77 0.92
C LEU A 110 -2.82 -19.99 2.19
N GLU A 111 -3.69 -20.50 3.06
CA GLU A 111 -3.96 -19.86 4.36
C GLU A 111 -2.79 -20.00 5.35
N GLU A 112 -1.94 -21.03 5.25
CA GLU A 112 -0.75 -21.15 6.10
C GLU A 112 0.44 -20.32 5.60
N ARG A 113 0.32 -19.70 4.42
CA ARG A 113 1.41 -18.98 3.77
C ARG A 113 2.08 -17.97 4.71
N GLU A 114 1.31 -17.26 5.51
CA GLU A 114 1.86 -16.26 6.43
C GLU A 114 2.50 -16.86 7.69
N GLU A 115 2.20 -18.11 8.04
CA GLU A 115 2.87 -18.84 9.11
C GLU A 115 4.27 -19.31 8.65
N TYR A 116 4.35 -19.82 7.42
CA TYR A 116 5.64 -20.19 6.80
C TYR A 116 6.48 -18.96 6.41
N PHE A 117 5.81 -17.86 6.03
CA PHE A 117 6.45 -16.63 5.60
C PHE A 117 5.98 -15.44 6.46
N PRO A 118 6.40 -15.32 7.73
CA PRO A 118 5.94 -14.26 8.64
C PRO A 118 6.19 -12.85 8.12
N PHE A 119 7.19 -12.66 7.26
CA PHE A 119 7.47 -11.37 6.63
C PHE A 119 6.35 -10.89 5.69
N MET A 120 5.45 -11.77 5.23
CA MET A 120 4.29 -11.38 4.44
C MET A 120 3.19 -10.72 5.29
N LYS A 121 3.24 -10.86 6.62
CA LYS A 121 2.40 -10.09 7.56
C LYS A 121 2.86 -8.64 7.74
N ARG A 122 4.02 -8.27 7.18
CA ARG A 122 4.53 -6.89 7.31
C ARG A 122 3.55 -5.93 6.66
N LYS A 123 3.21 -4.88 7.39
CA LYS A 123 2.40 -3.77 6.91
C LYS A 123 3.01 -3.19 5.63
N GLN A 124 2.16 -2.98 4.63
CA GLN A 124 2.62 -2.60 3.29
C GLN A 124 2.57 -1.08 3.04
N VAL A 125 1.84 -0.34 3.89
CA VAL A 125 1.58 1.09 3.72
C VAL A 125 2.15 1.87 4.88
N VAL A 126 2.87 2.95 4.57
CA VAL A 126 3.35 3.93 5.54
C VAL A 126 2.72 5.29 5.31
N PHE A 127 2.15 5.88 6.36
CA PHE A 127 1.76 7.29 6.42
C PHE A 127 2.88 8.07 7.06
N TYR A 128 3.23 9.22 6.50
CA TYR A 128 4.26 10.03 7.12
C TYR A 128 4.15 11.52 6.78
N THR A 129 4.61 12.33 7.73
CA THR A 129 4.79 13.77 7.57
C THR A 129 6.21 14.17 7.97
N CYS A 130 6.67 15.31 7.47
CA CYS A 130 7.97 15.87 7.80
C CYS A 130 7.83 17.28 8.35
N ILE A 131 8.09 17.46 9.64
CA ILE A 131 7.96 18.75 10.33
C ILE A 131 9.33 19.13 10.88
N VAL A 132 9.88 20.27 10.46
CA VAL A 132 11.23 20.71 10.88
C VAL A 132 11.25 22.20 11.24
N GLY A 133 12.16 22.58 12.12
CA GLY A 133 12.31 23.97 12.56
C GLY A 133 11.11 24.53 13.32
N GLY A 134 10.26 23.65 13.86
CA GLY A 134 9.01 24.04 14.53
C GLY A 134 8.04 24.79 13.61
N TYR A 135 8.05 24.51 12.30
CA TYR A 135 7.21 25.22 11.31
C TYR A 135 5.71 24.94 11.49
N ASP A 136 5.35 23.69 11.80
CA ASP A 136 3.98 23.24 12.08
C ASP A 136 3.92 22.49 13.41
N ASP A 137 2.73 22.39 14.00
CA ASP A 137 2.46 21.44 15.07
C ASP A 137 2.02 20.10 14.48
N LEU A 138 2.48 18.99 15.08
CA LEU A 138 2.03 17.65 14.69
C LEU A 138 0.51 17.54 14.87
N GLN A 139 -0.18 17.15 13.80
CA GLN A 139 -1.60 16.86 13.82
C GLN A 139 -1.84 15.35 13.90
N GLU A 140 -2.71 14.89 14.81
CA GLU A 140 -3.14 13.49 14.82
C GLU A 140 -4.01 13.19 13.60
N PRO A 141 -3.96 11.96 13.05
CA PRO A 141 -4.81 11.60 11.91
C PRO A 141 -6.28 11.52 12.33
N LEU A 142 -7.18 11.78 11.37
CA LEU A 142 -8.64 11.67 11.54
C LEU A 142 -9.07 10.21 11.78
N SER A 143 -8.29 9.24 11.32
CA SER A 143 -8.49 7.81 11.55
C SER A 143 -7.18 7.04 11.44
N VAL A 144 -7.10 5.88 12.10
CA VAL A 144 -5.93 4.99 12.10
C VAL A 144 -6.34 3.61 11.59
N LEU A 145 -5.57 3.04 10.66
CA LEU A 145 -5.73 1.66 10.22
C LEU A 145 -4.67 0.77 10.90
N PRO A 146 -5.06 -0.34 11.54
CA PRO A 146 -4.12 -1.25 12.19
C PRO A 146 -3.03 -1.78 11.27
N ASP A 147 -3.33 -1.98 9.98
CA ASP A 147 -2.42 -2.54 8.97
C ASP A 147 -1.50 -1.49 8.32
N CYS A 148 -1.49 -0.25 8.84
CA CYS A 148 -0.62 0.83 8.41
C CYS A 148 0.33 1.25 9.53
N ASP A 149 1.48 1.81 9.15
CA ASP A 149 2.39 2.49 10.09
C ASP A 149 2.37 3.99 9.85
N TYR A 150 2.64 4.76 10.90
CA TYR A 150 2.57 6.21 10.90
C TYR A 150 3.91 6.74 11.42
N TYR A 151 4.58 7.62 10.67
CA TYR A 151 5.86 8.21 11.08
C TYR A 151 5.84 9.74 11.04
N LEU A 152 6.43 10.34 12.07
CA LEU A 152 6.85 11.73 12.08
C LEU A 152 8.34 11.79 11.82
N ILE A 153 8.74 12.39 10.71
CA ILE A 153 10.14 12.72 10.45
C ILE A 153 10.39 14.16 10.93
N SER A 154 11.27 14.36 11.89
CA SER A 154 11.49 15.68 12.48
C SER A 154 12.87 15.86 13.11
N ASP A 155 13.30 17.11 13.24
CA ASP A 155 14.44 17.54 14.06
C ASP A 155 14.08 17.64 15.55
N GLN A 156 12.80 17.52 15.90
CA GLN A 156 12.32 17.54 17.28
C GLN A 156 11.43 16.34 17.57
N LYS A 157 11.76 15.62 18.64
CA LYS A 157 10.91 14.51 19.11
C LYS A 157 9.59 15.07 19.65
N PRO A 158 8.44 14.47 19.29
CA PRO A 158 7.16 14.89 19.85
C PRO A 158 7.15 14.77 21.38
N LYS A 159 6.64 15.80 22.04
CA LYS A 159 6.58 15.90 23.52
C LYS A 159 5.35 15.23 24.12
N ARG A 160 4.33 14.97 23.30
CA ARG A 160 3.09 14.30 23.68
C ARG A 160 3.06 12.88 23.11
N GLU A 161 2.23 12.03 23.70
CA GLU A 161 1.89 10.75 23.11
C GLU A 161 1.16 10.97 21.77
N THR A 162 1.45 10.11 20.80
CA THR A 162 0.95 10.21 19.44
C THR A 162 1.00 8.84 18.76
N VAL A 163 0.18 8.64 17.72
CA VAL A 163 0.24 7.42 16.89
C VAL A 163 1.52 7.37 16.03
N PHE A 164 2.16 8.51 15.81
CA PHE A 164 3.34 8.61 14.95
C PHE A 164 4.60 8.10 15.64
N GLN A 165 5.26 7.14 15.02
CA GLN A 165 6.61 6.74 15.36
C GLN A 165 7.60 7.84 14.94
N TYR A 166 8.50 8.22 15.84
CA TYR A 166 9.46 9.29 15.60
C TYR A 166 10.69 8.82 14.82
N LEU A 167 11.04 9.54 13.75
CA LEU A 167 12.29 9.43 13.03
C LEU A 167 13.06 10.75 13.11
N ASP A 168 14.28 10.69 13.65
CA ASP A 168 15.21 11.81 13.62
C ASP A 168 15.68 12.06 12.19
N ILE A 169 15.29 13.22 11.65
CA ILE A 169 15.56 13.60 10.26
C ILE A 169 17.07 13.60 9.94
N ASN A 170 17.93 13.91 10.90
CA ASN A 170 19.38 14.03 10.68
C ASN A 170 20.03 12.69 10.31
N ARG A 171 19.35 11.56 10.52
CA ARG A 171 19.82 10.23 10.13
C ARG A 171 19.62 9.91 8.65
N TYR A 172 18.78 10.69 7.95
CA TYR A 172 18.35 10.39 6.58
C TYR A 172 18.80 11.43 5.55
N LEU A 173 19.22 12.62 6.01
CA LEU A 173 19.58 13.72 5.13
C LEU A 173 20.99 13.57 4.53
N PRO A 174 21.18 13.92 3.25
CA PRO A 174 22.50 14.19 2.70
C PRO A 174 23.16 15.37 3.43
N ARG A 175 24.49 15.34 3.57
CA ARG A 175 25.25 16.36 4.33
C ARG A 175 25.11 17.79 3.78
N ASN A 176 24.82 17.93 2.50
CA ASN A 176 24.63 19.23 1.82
C ASN A 176 23.22 19.82 2.06
N VAL A 177 22.26 19.06 2.60
CA VAL A 177 20.88 19.56 2.78
C VAL A 177 20.75 20.28 4.14
N MET A 178 20.98 21.59 4.12
CA MET A 178 21.03 22.40 5.35
C MET A 178 19.74 23.17 5.64
N ASP A 179 19.03 23.66 4.62
CA ASP A 179 17.84 24.49 4.81
C ASP A 179 16.57 23.67 5.06
N ASN A 180 15.71 24.15 5.97
CA ASN A 180 14.51 23.42 6.41
C ASN A 180 13.52 23.11 5.26
N THR A 181 13.47 23.94 4.22
CA THR A 181 12.58 23.67 3.08
C THR A 181 13.08 22.45 2.32
N ARG A 182 14.38 22.40 1.97
CA ARG A 182 14.95 21.22 1.31
C ARG A 182 14.96 19.98 2.20
N LYS A 183 15.15 20.12 3.51
CA LYS A 183 15.00 18.99 4.45
C LYS A 183 13.63 18.34 4.32
N ASN A 184 12.56 19.16 4.36
CA ASN A 184 11.20 18.65 4.15
C ASN A 184 11.04 18.04 2.74
N ARG A 185 11.52 18.72 1.68
CA ARG A 185 11.40 18.20 0.31
C ARG A 185 12.16 16.89 0.11
N TYR A 186 13.31 16.72 0.75
CA TYR A 186 14.06 15.47 0.70
C TYR A 186 13.21 14.33 1.23
N CYS A 187 12.61 14.49 2.42
CA CYS A 187 11.75 13.49 3.02
C CYS A 187 10.46 13.24 2.22
N LYS A 188 9.87 14.31 1.67
CA LYS A 188 8.70 14.24 0.79
C LYS A 188 9.00 13.40 -0.46
N ILE A 189 10.11 13.66 -1.14
CA ILE A 189 10.41 13.12 -2.46
C ILE A 189 11.07 11.74 -2.37
N ASN A 190 12.03 11.56 -1.46
CA ASN A 190 12.87 10.37 -1.35
C ASN A 190 12.27 9.26 -0.45
N ALA A 191 10.95 9.02 -0.54
CA ALA A 191 10.29 7.97 0.23
C ALA A 191 10.94 6.59 0.04
N HIS A 192 11.39 6.29 -1.19
CA HIS A 192 12.09 5.04 -1.53
C HIS A 192 13.43 4.83 -0.82
N LYS A 193 14.07 5.90 -0.33
CA LYS A 193 15.30 5.80 0.49
C LYS A 193 14.99 5.65 1.97
N ILE A 194 13.91 6.28 2.44
CA ILE A 194 13.54 6.33 3.87
C ILE A 194 12.75 5.08 4.27
N PHE A 195 11.91 4.58 3.38
CA PHE A 195 10.95 3.50 3.61
C PHE A 195 11.08 2.35 2.60
N PRO A 196 12.29 1.82 2.31
CA PRO A 196 12.48 0.76 1.31
C PRO A 196 11.74 -0.55 1.63
N GLN A 197 11.33 -0.74 2.89
CA GLN A 197 10.60 -1.91 3.37
C GLN A 197 9.08 -1.85 3.11
N TYR A 198 8.54 -0.69 2.76
CA TYR A 198 7.11 -0.52 2.49
C TYR A 198 6.84 -0.55 0.99
N LYS A 199 5.69 -1.07 0.58
CA LYS A 199 5.28 -1.07 -0.82
C LYS A 199 4.69 0.28 -1.23
N TYR A 200 3.92 0.88 -0.33
CA TYR A 200 3.23 2.14 -0.57
C TYR A 200 3.55 3.17 0.51
N SER A 201 3.52 4.44 0.14
CA SER A 201 3.66 5.56 1.07
C SER A 201 2.59 6.62 0.83
N VAL A 202 2.09 7.22 1.91
CA VAL A 202 1.26 8.42 1.91
C VAL A 202 2.03 9.53 2.62
N TYR A 203 2.58 10.47 1.85
CA TYR A 203 3.13 11.71 2.39
C TYR A 203 2.01 12.75 2.53
N PHE A 204 2.08 13.57 3.58
CA PHE A 204 1.27 14.78 3.72
C PHE A 204 2.04 15.90 4.44
N ASP A 205 1.77 17.16 4.07
CA ASP A 205 2.35 18.33 4.74
C ASP A 205 1.87 18.43 6.21
N GLY A 206 2.66 19.08 7.07
CA GLY A 206 2.52 19.01 8.54
C GLY A 206 1.19 19.51 9.11
N GLN A 207 0.57 20.47 8.43
CA GLN A 207 -0.73 21.04 8.80
C GLN A 207 -1.93 20.13 8.45
N ILE A 208 -1.72 19.02 7.74
CA ILE A 208 -2.80 18.18 7.23
C ILE A 208 -3.08 17.02 8.18
N GLN A 209 -4.35 16.90 8.60
CA GLN A 209 -4.89 15.72 9.26
C GLN A 209 -5.39 14.73 8.21
N MET A 210 -4.88 13.50 8.23
CA MET A 210 -5.24 12.48 7.25
C MET A 210 -6.29 11.50 7.77
N ASN A 211 -7.27 11.17 6.93
CA ASN A 211 -8.09 9.98 7.08
C ASN A 211 -7.43 8.82 6.34
N SER A 212 -7.22 7.72 7.04
CA SER A 212 -6.53 6.55 6.51
C SER A 212 -7.29 5.82 5.40
N SER A 213 -8.58 6.10 5.18
CA SER A 213 -9.34 5.58 4.04
C SER A 213 -8.80 5.98 2.66
N ILE A 214 -7.90 6.97 2.60
CA ILE A 214 -7.18 7.34 1.36
C ILE A 214 -6.42 6.15 0.74
N VAL A 215 -6.06 5.12 1.52
CA VAL A 215 -5.41 3.92 0.99
C VAL A 215 -6.29 3.15 -0.01
N GLU A 216 -7.61 3.36 -0.02
CA GLU A 216 -8.50 2.74 -1.00
C GLU A 216 -8.12 3.10 -2.44
N PHE A 217 -7.50 4.27 -2.66
CA PHE A 217 -7.01 4.70 -3.98
C PHE A 217 -5.79 3.93 -4.47
N ILE A 218 -5.15 3.08 -3.64
CA ILE A 218 -4.04 2.22 -4.08
C ILE A 218 -4.46 1.34 -5.27
N LYS A 219 -5.72 0.88 -5.30
CA LYS A 219 -6.27 0.07 -6.40
C LYS A 219 -6.40 0.85 -7.72
N GLU A 220 -6.26 2.18 -7.66
CA GLU A 220 -6.44 3.12 -8.76
C GLU A 220 -5.13 3.81 -9.15
N LEU A 221 -3.98 3.25 -8.73
CA LEU A 221 -2.66 3.80 -9.05
C LEU A 221 -2.49 3.94 -10.59
N PRO A 222 -2.18 5.14 -11.09
CA PRO A 222 -1.99 5.37 -12.52
C PRO A 222 -0.63 4.84 -12.99
N LYS A 223 -0.29 5.00 -14.28
CA LYS A 223 0.99 4.55 -14.85
C LYS A 223 2.22 5.12 -14.12
N THR A 224 2.14 6.37 -13.66
CA THR A 224 3.19 7.03 -12.88
C THR A 224 3.37 6.43 -11.49
N ARG A 225 2.40 5.63 -11.03
CA ARG A 225 2.25 5.10 -9.66
C ARG A 225 2.24 6.19 -8.58
N ILE A 226 1.79 7.39 -8.95
CA ILE A 226 1.66 8.56 -8.07
C ILE A 226 0.20 9.03 -8.11
N ILE A 227 -0.38 9.25 -6.94
CA ILE A 227 -1.67 9.92 -6.76
C ILE A 227 -1.43 11.14 -5.87
N ALA A 228 -1.96 12.28 -6.28
CA ALA A 228 -1.90 13.52 -5.51
C ALA A 228 -3.25 13.87 -4.86
N GLY A 229 -3.23 14.73 -3.84
CA GLY A 229 -4.46 15.20 -3.19
C GLY A 229 -5.39 15.92 -4.17
N SER A 230 -4.87 16.95 -4.87
CA SER A 230 -5.65 17.69 -5.85
C SER A 230 -4.80 18.31 -6.95
N LYS A 231 -5.46 18.73 -8.03
CA LYS A 231 -4.88 19.68 -8.98
C LYS A 231 -4.65 21.03 -8.29
N ASN A 232 -3.73 21.80 -8.86
CA ASN A 232 -3.51 23.17 -8.46
C ASN A 232 -4.53 24.12 -9.13
N ASN A 233 -4.77 25.30 -8.55
CA ASN A 233 -5.72 26.27 -9.11
C ASN A 233 -5.15 27.04 -10.31
N TRP A 234 -3.84 26.99 -10.50
CA TRP A 234 -3.16 27.58 -11.66
C TRP A 234 -2.53 26.51 -12.52
N ASN A 235 -2.38 26.84 -13.79
CA ASN A 235 -1.80 25.96 -14.78
C ASN A 235 -0.34 26.33 -15.05
N GLY A 236 0.53 25.33 -15.04
CA GLY A 236 1.92 25.45 -15.48
C GLY A 236 2.90 25.96 -14.42
N LEU A 237 4.17 25.60 -14.64
CA LEU A 237 5.28 25.95 -13.75
C LEU A 237 5.72 27.41 -13.85
N TYR A 238 5.46 28.09 -14.98
CA TYR A 238 5.81 29.50 -15.17
C TYR A 238 4.99 30.39 -14.22
N MET A 239 3.69 30.11 -14.08
CA MET A 239 2.84 30.80 -13.12
C MET A 239 3.24 30.50 -11.67
N GLU A 240 3.66 29.26 -11.36
CA GLU A 240 4.23 28.93 -10.04
C GLU A 240 5.50 29.74 -9.77
N ALA A 241 6.40 29.84 -10.75
CA ALA A 241 7.63 30.62 -10.61
C ALA A 241 7.37 32.11 -10.37
N MET A 242 6.45 32.73 -11.13
CA MET A 242 6.03 34.11 -10.89
C MET A 242 5.53 34.32 -9.46
N ARG A 243 4.72 33.38 -8.94
CA ARG A 243 4.23 33.45 -7.56
C ARG A 243 5.36 33.31 -6.55
N VAL A 244 6.33 32.44 -6.80
CA VAL A 244 7.52 32.29 -5.96
C VAL A 244 8.32 33.59 -5.91
N LEU A 245 8.53 34.25 -7.05
CA LEU A 245 9.24 35.53 -7.15
C LEU A 245 8.50 36.67 -6.43
N ILE A 246 7.21 36.86 -6.72
CA ILE A 246 6.37 37.92 -6.10
C ILE A 246 6.35 37.76 -4.58
N ASN A 247 6.27 36.52 -4.08
CA ASN A 247 6.25 36.23 -2.65
C ASN A 247 7.65 36.10 -2.04
N LYS A 248 8.72 36.32 -2.82
CA LYS A 248 10.12 36.17 -2.40
C LYS A 248 10.39 34.84 -1.68
N ARG A 249 9.85 33.73 -2.19
CA ARG A 249 9.98 32.40 -1.54
C ARG A 249 11.28 31.68 -1.88
N ASP A 250 12.06 32.23 -2.79
CA ASP A 250 13.39 31.72 -3.13
C ASP A 250 14.27 32.82 -3.77
N ALA A 251 15.54 32.50 -4.01
CA ALA A 251 16.45 33.39 -4.72
C ALA A 251 16.00 33.62 -6.17
N GLU A 252 15.79 34.89 -6.52
CA GLU A 252 15.29 35.28 -7.85
C GLU A 252 16.14 34.76 -9.00
N GLU A 253 17.47 34.90 -8.90
CA GLU A 253 18.41 34.42 -9.92
C GLU A 253 18.37 32.91 -10.11
N VAL A 254 18.16 32.14 -9.04
CA VAL A 254 18.06 30.67 -9.11
C VAL A 254 16.78 30.26 -9.82
N VAL A 255 15.66 30.89 -9.47
CA VAL A 255 14.36 30.62 -10.09
C VAL A 255 14.38 31.01 -11.57
N LYS A 256 14.88 32.20 -11.91
CA LYS A 256 14.99 32.66 -13.31
C LYS A 256 15.84 31.72 -14.14
N ARG A 257 17.02 31.32 -13.65
CA ARG A 257 17.89 30.35 -14.33
C ARG A 257 17.21 28.98 -14.53
N GLN A 258 16.47 28.49 -13.54
CA GLN A 258 15.72 27.23 -13.66
C GLN A 258 14.65 27.32 -14.76
N ILE A 259 13.90 28.43 -14.78
CA ILE A 259 12.83 28.64 -15.75
C ILE A 259 13.37 28.85 -17.16
N GLU A 260 14.45 29.60 -17.32
CA GLU A 260 15.15 29.74 -18.60
C GLU A 260 15.64 28.38 -19.11
N HIS A 261 16.26 27.57 -18.24
CA HIS A 261 16.67 26.22 -18.59
C HIS A 261 15.51 25.36 -19.10
N TYR A 262 14.39 25.31 -18.35
CA TYR A 262 13.21 24.53 -18.75
C TYR A 262 12.58 25.04 -20.05
N TRP A 263 12.55 26.36 -20.23
CA TRP A 263 12.03 26.99 -21.44
C TRP A 263 12.88 26.65 -22.68
N LEU A 264 14.22 26.74 -22.56
CA LEU A 264 15.15 26.39 -23.64
C LEU A 264 15.06 24.93 -24.07
N GLU A 265 14.67 24.03 -23.16
CA GLU A 265 14.41 22.64 -23.49
C GLU A 265 13.06 22.39 -24.18
N GLY A 266 12.16 23.37 -24.17
CA GLY A 266 10.83 23.28 -24.80
C GLY A 266 9.69 22.94 -23.85
N MET A 267 9.83 23.21 -22.54
CA MET A 267 8.77 22.98 -21.56
C MET A 267 7.47 23.74 -21.93
N PRO A 268 6.33 23.05 -22.11
CA PRO A 268 5.07 23.68 -22.46
C PRO A 268 4.56 24.63 -21.36
N GLU A 269 4.05 25.78 -21.77
CA GLU A 269 3.54 26.81 -20.84
C GLU A 269 2.37 26.31 -19.98
N ASN A 270 1.45 25.57 -20.60
CA ASN A 270 0.18 25.12 -20.02
C ASN A 270 0.15 23.62 -19.70
N PHE A 271 1.29 23.04 -19.32
CA PHE A 271 1.43 21.59 -19.11
C PHE A 271 0.59 21.03 -17.95
N GLY A 272 0.27 21.85 -16.94
CA GLY A 272 -0.40 21.41 -15.73
C GLY A 272 0.30 21.79 -14.44
N SER A 273 -0.42 21.70 -13.33
CA SER A 273 0.17 21.72 -11.98
C SER A 273 -0.72 20.95 -11.01
N ILE A 274 -0.08 20.27 -10.04
CA ILE A 274 -0.75 19.59 -8.94
C ILE A 274 -0.25 20.12 -7.61
N LEU A 275 -1.08 20.01 -6.58
CA LEU A 275 -0.61 20.22 -5.23
C LEU A 275 0.23 19.03 -4.79
N CYS A 276 1.45 19.31 -4.33
CA CYS A 276 2.37 18.31 -3.81
C CYS A 276 2.27 18.17 -2.27
N ASN A 277 1.14 18.58 -1.68
CA ASN A 277 0.91 18.57 -0.24
C ASN A 277 0.44 17.22 0.29
N ILE A 278 -0.15 16.36 -0.57
CA ILE A 278 -0.51 14.97 -0.27
C ILE A 278 -0.07 14.11 -1.45
N LEU A 279 0.70 13.05 -1.20
CA LEU A 279 1.19 12.13 -2.24
C LEU A 279 1.04 10.67 -1.78
N LEU A 280 0.20 9.90 -2.46
CA LEU A 280 0.11 8.44 -2.35
C LEU A 280 0.92 7.79 -3.48
N ARG A 281 1.83 6.88 -3.17
CA ARG A 281 2.78 6.32 -4.15
C ARG A 281 3.06 4.84 -3.91
N GLU A 282 3.29 4.09 -4.99
CA GLU A 282 4.10 2.85 -4.94
C GLU A 282 5.57 3.23 -5.18
N HIS A 283 6.22 3.80 -4.16
CA HIS A 283 7.46 4.57 -4.31
C HIS A 283 8.68 3.72 -4.71
N ASN A 284 8.67 2.41 -4.44
CA ASN A 284 9.73 1.50 -4.86
C ASN A 284 9.53 0.95 -6.28
N ASN A 285 8.40 1.25 -6.93
CA ASN A 285 8.21 0.93 -8.34
C ASN A 285 9.26 1.65 -9.19
N PRO A 286 9.93 1.00 -10.15
CA PRO A 286 10.96 1.62 -10.98
C PRO A 286 10.52 2.93 -11.65
N ILE A 287 9.26 3.03 -12.08
CA ILE A 287 8.70 4.24 -12.70
C ILE A 287 8.63 5.38 -11.69
N CYS A 288 7.98 5.15 -10.54
CA CYS A 288 7.85 6.17 -9.51
C CYS A 288 9.21 6.58 -8.96
N ARG A 289 10.08 5.60 -8.70
CA ARG A 289 11.44 5.83 -8.20
C ARG A 289 12.22 6.73 -9.13
N LYS A 290 12.22 6.46 -10.44
CA LYS A 290 12.89 7.33 -11.42
C LYS A 290 12.35 8.76 -11.36
N LEU A 291 11.02 8.94 -11.37
CA LEU A 291 10.41 10.26 -11.28
C LEU A 291 10.78 10.99 -9.96
N MET A 292 10.89 10.27 -8.84
CA MET A 292 11.30 10.87 -7.57
C MET A 292 12.80 11.22 -7.54
N GLU A 293 13.66 10.39 -8.14
CA GLU A 293 15.10 10.66 -8.24
C GLU A 293 15.36 11.89 -9.13
N ASP A 294 14.76 11.95 -10.32
CA ASP A 294 14.83 13.11 -11.21
C ASP A 294 14.24 14.37 -10.53
N TRP A 295 13.14 14.24 -9.78
CA TRP A 295 12.55 15.37 -9.06
C TRP A 295 13.43 15.91 -7.95
N TRP A 296 14.07 15.02 -7.19
CA TRP A 296 15.03 15.44 -6.17
C TRP A 296 16.23 16.15 -6.80
N GLU A 297 16.77 15.63 -7.91
CA GLU A 297 17.87 16.26 -8.64
C GLU A 297 17.54 17.72 -8.99
N GLN A 298 16.32 17.99 -9.48
CA GLN A 298 15.90 19.36 -9.79
C GLN A 298 15.82 20.27 -8.55
N VAL A 299 15.31 19.75 -7.43
CA VAL A 299 15.20 20.49 -6.16
C VAL A 299 16.58 20.74 -5.52
N GLU A 300 17.52 19.84 -5.75
CA GLU A 300 18.91 19.95 -5.29
C GLU A 300 19.69 21.00 -6.09
N HIS A 301 19.57 21.00 -7.43
CA HIS A 301 20.34 21.90 -8.30
C HIS A 301 19.73 23.31 -8.46
N PHE A 302 18.42 23.45 -8.30
CA PHE A 302 17.69 24.69 -8.56
C PHE A 302 16.89 25.16 -7.33
N SER A 303 15.71 25.75 -7.59
CA SER A 303 14.83 26.24 -6.55
C SER A 303 14.36 25.09 -5.65
N ARG A 304 14.27 25.39 -4.35
CA ARG A 304 13.69 24.49 -3.33
C ARG A 304 12.15 24.35 -3.43
N ARG A 305 11.54 24.91 -4.47
CA ARG A 305 10.09 24.90 -4.71
C ARG A 305 9.70 23.70 -5.56
N ASP A 306 9.25 22.66 -4.88
CA ASP A 306 8.84 21.36 -5.43
C ASP A 306 7.81 21.43 -6.57
N MET A 307 6.88 22.38 -6.51
CA MET A 307 5.84 22.56 -7.56
C MET A 307 6.36 23.21 -8.86
N ILE A 308 7.56 23.80 -8.89
CA ILE A 308 8.19 24.27 -10.14
C ILE A 308 8.76 23.07 -10.91
N SER A 309 9.49 22.19 -10.23
CA SER A 309 10.21 21.10 -10.89
C SER A 309 9.35 19.87 -11.19
N PHE A 310 8.30 19.59 -10.41
CA PHE A 310 7.50 18.38 -10.61
C PHE A 310 6.85 18.28 -11.99
N PRO A 311 6.18 19.33 -12.53
CA PRO A 311 5.60 19.27 -13.86
C PRO A 311 6.66 19.06 -14.96
N TYR A 312 7.82 19.72 -14.82
CA TYR A 312 8.95 19.53 -15.73
C TYR A 312 9.47 18.10 -15.73
N VAL A 313 9.61 17.46 -14.55
CA VAL A 313 10.06 16.07 -14.43
C VAL A 313 9.10 15.10 -15.12
N LEU A 314 7.79 15.30 -14.98
CA LEU A 314 6.80 14.48 -15.69
C LEU A 314 6.95 14.64 -17.20
N TRP A 315 7.00 15.88 -17.68
CA TRP A 315 7.14 16.19 -19.11
C TRP A 315 8.43 15.60 -19.70
N LYS A 316 9.58 15.79 -19.02
CA LYS A 316 10.88 15.28 -19.46
C LYS A 316 10.91 13.75 -19.55
N ASN A 317 10.10 13.07 -18.73
CA ASN A 317 9.95 11.61 -18.74
C ASN A 317 8.80 11.12 -19.65
N GLY A 318 8.20 12.00 -20.47
CA GLY A 318 7.16 11.62 -21.44
C GLY A 318 5.77 11.39 -20.84
N TYR A 319 5.52 11.87 -19.62
CA TYR A 319 4.19 11.85 -19.01
C TYR A 319 3.48 13.18 -19.21
N PHE A 320 2.16 13.17 -19.07
CA PHE A 320 1.32 14.36 -18.94
C PHE A 320 0.98 14.60 -17.47
N ILE A 321 0.56 15.83 -17.13
CA ILE A 321 0.12 16.12 -15.75
C ILE A 321 -1.03 15.18 -15.31
N ASP A 322 -1.92 14.83 -16.23
CA ASP A 322 -3.10 14.00 -15.98
C ASP A 322 -2.76 12.51 -15.83
N ASP A 323 -1.53 12.09 -16.15
CA ASP A 323 -1.03 10.76 -15.79
C ASP A 323 -0.72 10.65 -14.29
N VAL A 324 -0.72 11.77 -13.55
CA VAL A 324 -0.82 11.78 -12.09
C VAL A 324 -2.28 11.97 -11.72
N LYS A 325 -2.88 10.89 -11.21
CA LYS A 325 -4.25 10.92 -10.74
C LYS A 325 -4.37 11.82 -9.51
N THR A 326 -5.46 12.57 -9.42
CA THR A 326 -5.80 13.37 -8.25
C THR A 326 -7.05 12.83 -7.57
N ILE A 327 -7.11 12.91 -6.24
CA ILE A 327 -8.29 12.49 -5.47
C ILE A 327 -9.42 13.51 -5.67
N GLU A 328 -9.11 14.79 -5.48
CA GLU A 328 -10.02 15.90 -5.72
C GLU A 328 -9.65 16.65 -7.00
N SER A 329 -10.65 17.13 -7.73
CA SER A 329 -10.43 17.86 -8.99
C SER A 329 -9.94 19.29 -8.79
N LYS A 330 -10.10 19.84 -7.58
CA LYS A 330 -9.74 21.20 -7.18
C LYS A 330 -9.20 21.20 -5.76
N ILE A 331 -8.52 22.28 -5.38
CA ILE A 331 -8.02 22.48 -4.02
C ILE A 331 -9.19 22.49 -3.04
N GLN A 332 -9.12 21.65 -2.00
CA GLN A 332 -10.05 21.61 -0.88
C GLN A 332 -9.28 21.63 0.44
N LEU A 333 -9.66 22.53 1.33
CA LEU A 333 -9.13 22.58 2.69
C LEU A 333 -9.61 21.39 3.52
N GLU A 334 -10.82 20.90 3.27
CA GLU A 334 -11.40 19.75 3.96
C GLU A 334 -12.16 18.88 2.96
N SER A 335 -11.99 17.57 3.10
CA SER A 335 -12.71 16.54 2.36
C SER A 335 -13.02 15.37 3.30
N LYS A 336 -13.67 14.32 2.81
CA LYS A 336 -13.81 13.07 3.59
C LYS A 336 -12.47 12.39 3.91
N PHE A 337 -11.39 12.78 3.22
CA PHE A 337 -10.08 12.13 3.31
C PHE A 337 -9.03 12.94 4.08
N TRP A 338 -9.21 14.25 4.24
CA TRP A 338 -8.28 15.08 5.00
C TRP A 338 -8.94 16.35 5.51
N LYS A 339 -8.27 16.98 6.47
CA LYS A 339 -8.59 18.31 6.97
C LYS A 339 -7.31 19.13 7.12
N ASP A 340 -7.27 20.30 6.52
CA ASP A 340 -6.24 21.31 6.76
C ASP A 340 -6.54 21.97 8.11
N ALA A 341 -5.67 21.73 9.09
CA ALA A 341 -5.82 22.31 10.43
C ALA A 341 -5.55 23.83 10.43
N GLY A 342 -4.97 24.36 9.35
CA GLY A 342 -4.54 25.75 9.23
C GLY A 342 -3.43 26.10 10.21
N GLY A 343 -2.90 27.32 10.06
CA GLY A 343 -1.90 27.86 10.97
C GLY A 343 -0.50 27.27 10.78
N HIS A 344 0.47 28.14 10.54
CA HIS A 344 1.88 27.80 10.66
C HIS A 344 2.42 28.52 11.89
N ASN A 345 3.27 27.86 12.67
CA ASN A 345 3.92 28.46 13.83
C ASN A 345 4.98 29.49 13.45
N GLN A 346 5.40 29.45 12.18
CA GLN A 346 6.37 30.36 11.60
C GLN A 346 5.75 31.05 10.38
N PRO A 347 6.12 32.31 10.09
CA PRO A 347 5.73 32.93 8.84
C PRO A 347 6.25 32.10 7.66
N ARG A 348 5.56 32.16 6.53
CA ARG A 348 6.06 31.55 5.29
C ARG A 348 7.48 32.04 5.05
N VAL A 349 8.40 31.10 4.82
CA VAL A 349 9.82 31.41 4.62
C VAL A 349 9.96 32.39 3.47
N VAL A 350 10.31 33.62 3.81
CA VAL A 350 10.75 34.65 2.86
C VAL A 350 12.26 34.47 2.73
N TYR A 351 12.73 34.37 1.49
CA TYR A 351 14.15 34.34 1.19
C TYR A 351 14.80 35.64 1.70
N ASP A 352 15.73 35.50 2.64
CA ASP A 352 16.38 36.61 3.34
C ASP A 352 17.67 37.08 2.65
N GLY A 353 17.94 36.61 1.43
CA GLY A 353 19.13 36.98 0.65
C GLY A 353 20.39 36.18 0.99
N LYS A 354 20.38 35.29 1.99
CA LYS A 354 21.56 34.49 2.35
C LYS A 354 21.82 33.37 1.35
N LYS A 355 23.11 33.09 1.08
CA LYS A 355 23.55 32.06 0.13
C LYS A 355 22.83 30.73 0.37
N ILE A 356 22.21 30.24 -0.69
CA ILE A 356 21.67 28.90 -0.80
C ILE A 356 22.86 28.00 -1.15
N TYR A 357 23.32 27.19 -0.20
CA TYR A 357 24.35 26.16 -0.42
C TYR A 357 23.69 24.83 -0.79
#